data_AF-A0A835XDR5-F1
#
_entry.id   AF-A0A835XDR5-F1
#
_cell.length_a   1.000
_cell.length_b   1.000
_cell.length_c   1.000
_cell.angle_alpha   90.00
_cell.angle_beta   90.00
_cell.angle_gamma   90.00
#
_symmetry.space_group_name_H-M   'P 1'
#
loop_
_entity.id
_entity.type
_entity.pdbx_description
1 polymer ?
#
loop_
_entity_poly.entity_id
_entity_poly.type
_entity_poly.pdbx_seq_one_letter_code
_entity_poly.pdbx_strand_id
1 'polypeptide(L)'
;MLIFLAITTLSNKKLFKIKHMHSHAHKDGTIHTHPHDHGSDHKHGHKSYLIGCIHGLAGSGILLVVIAGTLSSVQDILSFILIFGVGSIIGMTLVSSLIGIPFALSNKALSLEKTLRYVVGSVSFLIGISIIYEIVYVGKLFSF
;
A
#
# COMPACT_ATOMS: atom_id res chain seq x y z
N MET A 1 -10.97 0.68 4.65
CA MET A 1 -9.66 0.86 4.00
C MET A 1 -9.66 0.53 2.51
N LEU A 2 -10.25 -0.61 2.08
CA LEU A 2 -10.25 -1.07 0.68
C LEU A 2 -10.75 -0.02 -0.34
N ILE A 3 -11.93 0.57 -0.10
CA ILE A 3 -12.51 1.59 -0.99
C ILE A 3 -11.64 2.83 -1.09
N PHE A 4 -11.11 3.33 0.04
CA PHE A 4 -10.25 4.51 0.08
C PHE A 4 -8.95 4.31 -0.72
N LEU A 5 -8.30 3.14 -0.56
CA LEU A 5 -7.11 2.78 -1.33
C LEU A 5 -7.41 2.62 -2.81
N ALA A 6 -8.55 2.02 -3.17
CA ALA A 6 -8.98 1.89 -4.56
C ALA A 6 -9.21 3.26 -5.21
N ILE A 7 -9.99 4.15 -4.57
CA ILE A 7 -10.27 5.50 -5.07
C ILE A 7 -8.98 6.30 -5.23
N THR A 8 -8.10 6.30 -4.23
CA THR A 8 -6.83 7.03 -4.30
C THR A 8 -5.87 6.47 -5.35
N THR A 9 -5.90 5.15 -5.59
CA THR A 9 -5.15 4.49 -6.66
C THR A 9 -5.69 4.87 -8.04
N LEU A 10 -7.01 4.88 -8.22
CA LEU A 10 -7.68 5.18 -9.48
C LEU A 10 -7.69 6.68 -9.82
N SER A 11 -7.73 7.56 -8.82
CA SER A 11 -7.86 9.01 -8.99
C SER A 11 -6.52 9.76 -9.13
N ASN A 12 -5.38 9.06 -9.14
CA ASN A 12 -4.08 9.71 -9.10
C ASN A 12 -3.72 10.40 -10.44
N LYS A 13 -4.10 11.67 -10.57
CA LYS A 13 -3.87 12.51 -11.77
C LYS A 13 -2.40 12.78 -12.10
N LYS A 14 -1.45 12.47 -11.19
CA LYS A 14 0.00 12.56 -11.44
C LYS A 14 0.48 11.61 -12.55
N LEU A 15 -0.33 10.64 -12.97
CA LEU A 15 0.02 9.66 -14.02
C LEU A 15 -0.10 10.18 -15.46
N PHE A 16 -0.69 11.36 -15.66
CA PHE A 16 -0.74 12.01 -16.97
C PHE A 16 0.33 13.09 -17.17
N LYS A 17 1.21 13.31 -16.17
CA LYS A 17 2.30 14.28 -16.30
C LYS A 17 3.41 13.66 -17.14
N ILE A 18 3.42 13.98 -18.44
CA ILE A 18 4.50 13.62 -19.37
C ILE A 18 5.81 14.18 -18.78
N LYS A 19 6.75 13.28 -18.46
CA LYS A 19 8.12 13.65 -18.10
C LYS A 19 8.77 14.18 -19.38
N HIS A 20 9.02 15.49 -19.45
CA HIS A 20 9.72 16.10 -20.56
C HIS A 20 11.22 15.77 -20.45
N MET A 21 11.87 15.48 -21.59
CA MET A 21 13.29 15.20 -21.71
C MET A 21 13.95 16.34 -22.51
N HIS A 22 15.04 16.89 -22.01
CA HIS A 22 15.86 17.86 -22.73
C HIS A 22 17.32 17.38 -22.82
N SER A 23 17.97 17.76 -23.92
CA SER A 23 19.37 17.44 -24.19
C SER A 23 20.25 18.62 -23.77
N HIS A 24 21.33 18.38 -23.04
CA HIS A 24 22.34 19.41 -22.76
C HIS A 24 23.75 18.91 -23.08
N ALA A 25 24.59 19.84 -23.51
CA ALA A 25 25.98 19.60 -23.87
C ALA A 25 26.88 20.10 -22.72
N HIS A 26 27.69 19.21 -22.16
CA HIS A 26 28.73 19.60 -21.21
C HIS A 26 29.88 20.28 -21.94
N LYS A 27 30.68 21.08 -21.21
CA LYS A 27 31.89 21.74 -21.73
C LYS A 27 32.92 20.78 -22.34
N ASP A 28 32.81 19.49 -22.02
CA ASP A 28 33.65 18.39 -22.51
C ASP A 28 33.08 17.72 -23.79
N GLY A 29 32.08 18.32 -24.43
CA GLY A 29 31.48 17.82 -25.68
C GLY A 29 30.52 16.63 -25.51
N THR A 30 30.36 16.11 -24.30
CA THR A 30 29.39 15.05 -24.01
C THR A 30 27.96 15.61 -23.97
N ILE A 31 27.12 15.12 -24.88
CA ILE A 31 25.69 15.44 -24.94
C ILE A 31 24.92 14.30 -24.30
N HIS A 32 24.14 14.58 -23.26
CA HIS A 32 23.27 13.58 -22.66
C HIS A 32 21.87 14.11 -22.36
N THR A 33 20.91 13.17 -22.34
CA THR A 33 19.51 13.42 -22.03
C THR A 33 19.19 12.85 -20.65
N HIS A 34 18.75 13.72 -19.73
CA HIS A 34 18.27 13.29 -18.41
C HIS A 34 16.86 13.81 -18.14
N PRO A 35 15.98 12.98 -17.52
CA PRO A 35 14.67 13.41 -17.08
C PRO A 35 14.78 14.24 -15.79
N HIS A 36 14.58 15.56 -15.88
CA HIS A 36 14.41 16.42 -14.71
C HIS A 36 12.94 16.58 -14.34
N ASP A 37 12.64 16.53 -13.04
CA ASP A 37 11.35 16.92 -12.46
C ASP A 37 11.58 18.24 -11.70
N HIS A 38 11.13 19.38 -12.24
CA HIS A 38 11.17 20.68 -11.56
C HIS A 38 10.07 20.78 -10.48
N GLY A 39 10.04 19.78 -9.58
CA GLY A 39 9.17 19.74 -8.41
C GLY A 39 10.00 19.74 -7.15
N SER A 40 10.67 20.85 -6.85
CA SER A 40 11.42 21.08 -5.62
C SER A 40 10.50 21.29 -4.41
N ASP A 41 9.53 20.41 -4.21
CA ASP A 41 8.76 20.32 -2.98
C ASP A 41 8.97 18.90 -2.44
N HIS A 42 10.08 18.73 -1.72
CA HIS A 42 10.41 17.49 -0.99
C HIS A 42 9.44 17.34 0.19
N LYS A 43 8.15 17.13 -0.10
CA LYS A 43 7.20 16.73 0.93
C LYS A 43 7.55 15.33 1.37
N HIS A 44 8.18 15.22 2.54
CA HIS A 44 8.40 13.95 3.22
C HIS A 44 7.05 13.21 3.33
N GLY A 45 6.93 12.15 2.54
CA GLY A 45 5.66 11.46 2.34
C GLY A 45 5.31 10.57 3.53
N HIS A 46 4.85 11.16 4.64
CA HIS A 46 4.27 10.42 5.77
C HIS A 46 3.05 9.57 5.37
N LYS A 47 2.49 9.83 4.19
CA LYS A 47 1.37 9.08 3.60
C LYS A 47 1.63 7.58 3.57
N SER A 48 2.84 7.13 3.22
CA SER A 48 3.14 5.69 3.15
C SER A 48 3.05 5.03 4.54
N TYR A 49 3.65 5.69 5.54
CA TYR A 49 3.60 5.25 6.93
C TYR A 49 2.18 5.21 7.49
N LEU A 50 1.41 6.28 7.31
CA LEU A 50 0.02 6.37 7.79
C LEU A 50 -0.86 5.29 7.16
N ILE A 51 -0.71 5.04 5.85
CA ILE A 51 -1.42 3.96 5.15
C ILE A 51 -1.01 2.61 5.75
N GLY A 52 0.27 2.40 6.01
CA GLY A 52 0.79 1.20 6.67
C GLY A 52 0.17 0.98 8.06
N CYS A 53 0.07 2.02 8.89
CA CYS A 53 -0.59 1.95 10.19
C CYS A 53 -2.06 1.56 10.07
N ILE A 54 -2.83 2.24 9.20
CA ILE A 54 -4.25 1.94 8.99
C ILE A 54 -4.42 0.52 8.48
N HIS A 55 -3.53 0.05 7.59
CA HIS A 55 -3.54 -1.31 7.07
C HIS A 55 -3.27 -2.36 8.14
N GLY A 56 -2.24 -2.15 8.96
CA GLY A 56 -1.93 -3.05 10.08
C GLY A 56 -3.08 -3.14 11.07
N LEU A 57 -3.66 -2.00 11.46
CA LEU A 57 -4.80 -1.94 12.37
C LEU A 57 -6.05 -2.64 11.79
N ALA A 58 -6.34 -2.43 10.51
CA ALA A 58 -7.50 -3.03 9.86
C ALA A 58 -7.35 -4.53 9.58
N GLY A 59 -6.12 -5.03 9.40
CA GLY A 59 -5.83 -6.43 9.13
C GLY A 59 -5.50 -7.21 10.40
N SER A 60 -4.25 -7.13 10.84
CA SER A 60 -3.72 -7.91 11.96
C SER A 60 -4.12 -7.41 13.35
N GLY A 61 -4.57 -6.15 13.46
CA GLY A 61 -4.95 -5.55 14.73
C GLY A 61 -6.08 -6.31 15.45
N ILE A 62 -7.08 -6.79 14.71
CA ILE A 62 -8.20 -7.55 15.28
C ILE A 62 -7.70 -8.86 15.92
N LEU A 63 -6.86 -9.61 15.22
CA LEU A 63 -6.31 -10.88 15.72
C LEU A 63 -5.50 -10.66 17.00
N LEU A 64 -4.69 -9.60 17.03
CA LEU A 64 -3.90 -9.23 18.21
C LEU A 64 -4.79 -8.94 19.42
N VAL A 65 -5.85 -8.14 19.24
CA VAL A 65 -6.79 -7.79 20.32
C VAL A 65 -7.55 -9.01 20.81
N VAL A 66 -8.00 -9.88 19.90
CA VAL A 66 -8.72 -11.11 20.25
C VAL A 66 -7.85 -12.02 21.11
N ILE A 67 -6.60 -12.28 20.70
CA ILE A 67 -5.71 -13.17 21.47
C ILE A 67 -5.31 -12.52 22.79
N ALA A 68 -4.98 -11.22 22.78
CA ALA A 68 -4.65 -10.50 24.01
C ALA A 68 -5.80 -10.53 25.03
N GLY A 69 -7.05 -10.48 24.57
CA GLY A 69 -8.24 -10.58 25.43
C GLY A 69 -8.48 -11.97 26.03
N THR A 70 -7.83 -13.02 25.52
CA THR A 70 -7.89 -14.38 26.09
C THR A 70 -6.82 -14.66 27.14
N LEU A 71 -5.82 -13.79 27.25
CA LEU A 71 -4.70 -13.95 28.17
C LEU A 71 -4.95 -13.18 29.47
N SER A 72 -4.67 -13.81 30.60
CA SER A 72 -4.94 -13.23 31.93
C SER A 72 -3.75 -12.46 32.51
N SER A 73 -2.53 -12.73 32.04
CA SER A 73 -1.29 -12.13 32.55
C SER A 73 -0.77 -11.04 31.61
N VAL A 74 -0.42 -9.88 32.19
CA VAL A 74 0.19 -8.76 31.45
C VAL A 74 1.50 -9.18 30.78
N GLN A 75 2.27 -10.06 31.42
CA GLN A 75 3.51 -10.57 30.86
C GLN A 75 3.28 -11.43 29.62
N ASP A 76 2.23 -12.25 29.61
CA ASP A 76 1.87 -13.10 28.47
C ASP A 76 1.39 -12.24 27.30
N ILE A 77 0.58 -11.21 27.58
CA ILE A 77 0.11 -10.24 26.58
C ILE A 77 1.30 -9.51 25.93
N LEU A 78 2.23 -8.98 26.74
CA LEU A 78 3.41 -8.27 26.23
C LEU A 78 4.32 -9.17 25.39
N SER A 79 4.54 -10.41 25.86
CA SER A 79 5.35 -11.39 25.15
C SER A 79 4.72 -11.78 23.81
N PHE A 80 3.40 -11.98 23.80
CA PHE A 80 2.64 -12.23 22.59
C PHE A 80 2.75 -11.07 21.58
N ILE A 81 2.55 -9.82 22.02
CA ILE A 81 2.68 -8.63 21.17
C ILE A 81 4.07 -8.54 20.54
N LEU A 82 5.13 -8.81 21.31
CA LEU A 82 6.51 -8.76 20.83
C LEU A 82 6.76 -9.82 19.75
N ILE A 83 6.41 -11.07 20.03
CA ILE A 83 6.60 -12.21 19.11
C ILE A 83 5.76 -12.01 17.85
N PHE A 84 4.50 -11.62 18.00
CA PHE A 84 3.60 -11.33 16.88
C PHE A 84 4.12 -10.17 16.03
N GLY A 85 4.58 -9.10 16.65
CA GLY A 85 5.14 -7.94 15.96
C GLY A 85 6.35 -8.30 15.12
N VAL A 86 7.35 -8.97 15.72
CA VAL A 86 8.57 -9.41 15.02
C VAL A 86 8.23 -10.42 13.91
N GLY A 87 7.39 -11.41 14.21
CA GLY A 87 6.94 -12.40 13.24
C GLY A 87 6.20 -11.76 12.05
N SER A 88 5.35 -10.77 12.31
CA SER A 88 4.64 -10.02 11.26
C SER A 88 5.60 -9.22 10.39
N ILE A 89 6.60 -8.55 10.97
CA ILE A 89 7.60 -7.80 10.19
C ILE A 89 8.35 -8.74 9.26
N ILE A 90 8.83 -9.87 9.78
CA ILE A 90 9.57 -10.87 8.99
C ILE A 90 8.67 -11.45 7.89
N GLY A 91 7.47 -11.91 8.24
CA GLY A 91 6.52 -12.50 7.30
C GLY A 91 6.12 -11.54 6.19
N MET A 92 5.77 -10.29 6.54
CA MET A 92 5.43 -9.26 5.55
C MET A 92 6.63 -8.93 4.65
N THR A 93 7.84 -8.84 5.20
CA THR A 93 9.05 -8.55 4.42
C THR A 93 9.36 -9.68 3.44
N LEU A 94 9.27 -10.93 3.87
CA LEU A 94 9.52 -12.10 3.02
C LEU A 94 8.49 -12.20 1.89
N VAL A 95 7.20 -12.13 2.20
CA VAL A 95 6.13 -12.23 1.19
C VAL A 95 6.20 -11.05 0.21
N SER A 96 6.42 -9.84 0.71
CA SER A 96 6.53 -8.65 -0.15
C SER A 96 7.76 -8.70 -1.04
N SER A 97 8.88 -9.21 -0.55
CA SER A 97 10.10 -9.38 -1.35
C SER A 97 9.91 -10.47 -2.40
N LEU A 98 9.34 -11.61 -2.03
CA LEU A 98 9.08 -12.72 -2.94
C LEU A 98 8.17 -12.29 -4.11
N ILE A 99 7.14 -11.48 -3.82
CA ILE A 99 6.26 -10.92 -4.84
C ILE A 99 6.95 -9.79 -5.60
N GLY A 100 7.69 -8.91 -4.92
CA GLY A 100 8.25 -7.67 -5.49
C GLY A 100 9.48 -7.87 -6.38
N ILE A 101 10.36 -8.83 -6.05
CA ILE A 101 11.58 -9.14 -6.82
C ILE A 101 11.30 -9.44 -8.30
N PRO A 102 10.35 -10.31 -8.69
CA PRO A 102 10.08 -10.58 -10.10
C PRO A 102 9.56 -9.34 -10.85
N PHE A 103 8.86 -8.41 -10.18
CA PHE A 103 8.48 -7.14 -10.78
C PHE A 103 9.68 -6.20 -10.92
N ALA A 104 10.56 -6.13 -9.92
CA ALA A 104 11.75 -5.28 -9.96
C ALA A 104 12.75 -5.69 -11.04
N LEU A 105 12.85 -6.99 -11.35
CA LEU A 105 13.76 -7.53 -12.38
C LEU A 105 13.16 -7.52 -13.80
N SER A 106 11.89 -7.17 -13.97
CA SER A 106 11.22 -7.26 -15.28
C SER A 106 11.42 -6.00 -16.12
N ASN A 107 11.94 -6.15 -17.34
CA ASN A 107 12.05 -5.04 -18.31
C ASN A 107 10.69 -4.48 -18.77
N LYS A 108 9.58 -5.18 -18.50
CA LYS A 108 8.20 -4.73 -18.76
C LYS A 108 7.47 -4.24 -17.49
N ALA A 109 8.21 -4.04 -16.38
CA ALA A 109 7.67 -3.68 -15.07
C ALA A 109 6.67 -2.53 -15.11
N LEU A 110 6.97 -1.44 -15.83
CA LEU A 110 6.09 -0.25 -15.85
C LEU A 110 4.68 -0.53 -16.40
N SER A 111 4.56 -1.36 -17.43
CA SER A 111 3.24 -1.71 -17.99
C SER A 111 2.52 -2.74 -17.13
N LEU A 112 3.26 -3.71 -16.57
CA LEU A 112 2.71 -4.74 -15.69
C LEU A 112 2.21 -4.17 -14.36
N GLU A 113 3.00 -3.29 -13.74
CA GLU A 113 2.63 -2.57 -12.52
C GLU A 113 1.38 -1.74 -12.73
N LYS A 114 1.25 -1.04 -13.86
CA LYS A 114 0.07 -0.24 -14.16
C LYS A 114 -1.17 -1.11 -14.29
N THR A 115 -1.13 -2.17 -15.10
CA THR A 115 -2.27 -3.09 -15.28
C THR A 115 -2.65 -3.75 -13.96
N LEU A 116 -1.68 -4.30 -13.24
CA LEU A 116 -1.91 -4.98 -11.97
C LEU A 116 -2.49 -4.03 -10.92
N ARG A 117 -2.00 -2.79 -10.85
CA ARG A 117 -2.53 -1.76 -9.95
C ARG A 117 -3.99 -1.43 -10.24
N TYR A 118 -4.39 -1.31 -11.51
CA TYR A 118 -5.78 -1.07 -11.87
C TYR A 118 -6.67 -2.28 -11.54
N VAL A 119 -6.22 -3.49 -11.85
CA VAL A 119 -6.95 -4.73 -11.53
C VAL A 119 -7.15 -4.87 -10.02
N VAL A 120 -6.08 -4.77 -9.23
CA VAL A 120 -6.14 -4.86 -7.76
C VAL A 120 -6.99 -3.74 -7.17
N GLY A 121 -6.90 -2.51 -7.71
CA GLY A 121 -7.73 -1.38 -7.30
C GLY A 121 -9.22 -1.65 -7.52
N SER A 122 -9.60 -2.11 -8.71
CA SER A 122 -11.00 -2.45 -9.04
C SER A 122 -11.53 -3.61 -8.19
N VAL A 123 -10.75 -4.68 -8.03
CA VAL A 123 -11.13 -5.82 -7.19
C VAL A 123 -11.32 -5.39 -5.74
N SER A 124 -10.40 -4.58 -5.19
CA SER A 124 -10.51 -4.05 -3.83
C SER A 124 -11.74 -3.17 -3.63
N PHE A 125 -12.10 -2.37 -4.65
CA PHE A 125 -13.30 -1.55 -4.63
C PHE A 125 -14.58 -2.40 -4.57
N LEU A 126 -14.68 -3.41 -5.44
CA LEU A 126 -15.82 -4.33 -5.48
C LEU A 126 -15.99 -5.07 -4.15
N ILE A 127 -14.90 -5.65 -3.63
CA ILE A 127 -14.92 -6.33 -2.33
C ILE A 127 -15.37 -5.36 -1.22
N GLY A 128 -14.85 -4.14 -1.23
CA GLY A 128 -15.23 -3.12 -0.26
C GLY A 128 -16.72 -2.76 -0.30
N ILE A 129 -17.32 -2.65 -1.49
CA ILE A 129 -18.76 -2.42 -1.66
C ILE A 129 -19.57 -3.62 -1.15
N SER A 130 -19.17 -4.84 -1.49
CA SER A 130 -19.88 -6.05 -1.06
C SER A 130 -19.92 -6.16 0.48
N ILE A 131 -18.81 -5.86 1.15
CA ILE A 131 -18.75 -5.85 2.63
C ILE A 131 -19.71 -4.79 3.21
N ILE A 132 -19.75 -3.58 2.64
CA ILE A 132 -20.69 -2.55 3.10
C ILE A 132 -22.14 -3.01 2.90
N TYR A 133 -22.45 -3.58 1.74
CA TYR A 133 -23.79 -4.07 1.43
C TYR A 133 -24.23 -5.16 2.43
N GLU A 134 -23.35 -6.11 2.73
CA GLU A 134 -23.61 -7.15 3.72
C GLU A 134 -23.86 -6.58 5.12
N ILE A 135 -23.00 -5.68 5.59
CA ILE A 135 -23.14 -5.06 6.92
C ILE A 135 -24.43 -4.23 7.02
N VAL A 136 -24.76 -3.46 5.98
CA VAL A 136 -25.93 -2.56 5.98
C VAL A 136 -27.23 -3.32 5.82
N TYR A 137 -27.29 -4.27 4.88
CA TYR A 137 -28.54 -4.91 4.46
C TYR A 137 -28.80 -6.23 5.18
N VAL A 138 -27.77 -7.07 5.36
CA VAL A 138 -27.88 -8.38 6.02
C VAL A 138 -27.68 -8.24 7.53
N GLY A 139 -26.74 -7.38 7.96
CA GLY A 139 -26.46 -7.09 9.36
C GLY A 139 -27.55 -6.31 10.10
N LYS A 140 -28.64 -5.89 9.42
CA LYS A 140 -29.79 -5.19 10.02
C LYS A 140 -29.42 -3.94 10.83
N LEU A 141 -28.33 -3.24 10.50
CA LEU A 141 -27.86 -2.06 11.25
C LEU A 141 -28.90 -0.91 11.31
N PHE A 142 -29.85 -0.88 10.37
CA PHE A 142 -30.96 0.08 10.32
C PHE A 142 -32.35 -0.53 10.58
N SER A 143 -32.42 -1.83 10.91
CA SER A 143 -33.66 -2.48 11.34
C SER A 143 -33.74 -2.38 12.87
N PHE A 144 -33.93 -1.16 13.37
CA PHE A 144 -34.54 -0.95 14.68
C PHE A 144 -36.05 -1.19 14.61
#